data_AF-A0A453S3L8-F1
#
_entry.id   AF-A0A453S3L8-F1
#
_cell.length_a   1.000
_cell.length_b   1.000
_cell.length_c   1.000
_cell.angle_alpha   90.00
_cell.angle_beta   90.00
_cell.angle_gamma   90.00
#
_symmetry.space_group_name_H-M   'P 1'
#
loop_
_entity.id
_entity.type
_entity.pdbx_description
1 polymer ?
#
loop_
_entity_poly.entity_id
_entity_poly.type
_entity_poly.pdbx_seq_one_letter_code
_entity_poly.pdbx_strand_id
1 'polypeptide(L)'
;MSPSGEVVASVSSALAVLLVLLACVELGDAAAAVGVYRLIQYDLAGAPLGSRAAALNHHAAAFPLPAGADLSRSALVAPLLDLPLAFLREYLAEKKHLGGLLILLPRNISAKNVEGNNDDKGEPKNVLAELEKLLMHEEVPFPVYFAFHDDNLDNLLADIRKIASSGQPASASTGGYKLVVPSAEPKKVSSPTISNIQGWLPGSKGEGDAEQLPTIAIVANYDTFGAAPALSVGSDSNGSGAVALLEIARIFSRLYSSPKTRGKFNLLFGLTSGGPYNYNGTSKWLRSFDQRVRESIDYAICLNSVGSWSHDLWMHVSKPPENPYIKQIFEDFSDVSKEMGISVGIKHKKINVSNSRVAWEHEQFSRFRVTALTLSELSTPPEFLESTGGLYDTRESVDVESVMRTVKLVSEILARQIYGLRGRNIDVFADNSSLAISPHYIRSWLDLFSRTPRVAPFLQKNDPFIVALKKELSEHTTDVHVQNDVLDGMFTFYDATKSTLNVYQVSV
;
A
#
# COMPACT_ATOMS: atom_id res chain seq x y z
N MET A 1 -14.13 9.62 75.42
CA MET A 1 -14.13 9.94 73.98
C MET A 1 -12.70 9.73 73.49
N SER A 2 -12.47 8.64 72.76
CA SER A 2 -11.11 8.24 72.32
C SER A 2 -10.78 8.95 71.01
N PRO A 3 -9.65 9.68 70.90
CA PRO A 3 -9.28 10.41 69.68
C PRO A 3 -8.63 9.50 68.61
N SER A 4 -8.77 8.18 68.72
CA SER A 4 -7.99 7.21 67.94
C SER A 4 -8.53 6.92 66.53
N GLY A 5 -9.78 7.30 66.21
CA GLY A 5 -10.41 7.00 64.92
C GLY A 5 -10.07 7.98 63.79
N GLU A 6 -10.07 9.28 64.08
CA GLU A 6 -9.81 10.32 63.07
C GLU A 6 -8.34 10.36 62.62
N VAL A 7 -7.41 10.04 63.52
CA VAL A 7 -5.98 10.00 63.20
C VAL A 7 -5.67 8.85 62.24
N VAL A 8 -6.28 7.68 62.42
CA VAL A 8 -6.06 6.51 61.56
C VAL A 8 -6.66 6.72 60.16
N ALA A 9 -7.83 7.36 60.07
CA ALA A 9 -8.45 7.71 58.78
C ALA A 9 -7.64 8.78 58.02
N SER A 10 -7.11 9.78 58.74
CA SER A 10 -6.24 10.82 58.16
C SER A 10 -4.93 10.23 57.63
N VAL A 11 -4.30 9.32 58.38
CA VAL A 11 -3.07 8.64 57.97
C VAL A 11 -3.31 7.73 56.77
N SER A 12 -4.45 7.01 56.71
CA SER A 12 -4.80 6.16 55.57
C SER A 12 -5.10 6.98 54.30
N SER A 13 -5.79 8.11 54.43
CA SER A 13 -6.05 9.03 53.32
C SER A 13 -4.76 9.72 52.85
N ALA A 14 -3.86 10.08 53.77
CA ALA A 14 -2.56 10.64 53.43
C ALA A 14 -1.67 9.60 52.73
N LEU A 15 -1.71 8.33 53.15
CA LEU A 15 -0.98 7.23 52.50
C LEU A 15 -1.54 6.93 51.10
N ALA A 16 -2.86 6.99 50.91
CA ALA A 16 -3.49 6.83 49.60
C ALA A 16 -3.14 7.99 48.65
N VAL A 17 -3.17 9.24 49.15
CA VAL A 17 -2.74 10.41 48.39
C VAL A 17 -1.23 10.36 48.12
N LEU A 18 -0.42 9.88 49.05
CA LEU A 18 1.01 9.67 48.85
C LEU A 18 1.28 8.56 47.82
N LEU A 19 0.50 7.48 47.80
CA LEU A 19 0.58 6.41 46.80
C LEU A 19 0.14 6.88 45.41
N VAL A 20 -0.90 7.72 45.33
CA VAL A 20 -1.32 8.37 44.08
C VAL A 20 -0.26 9.37 43.64
N LEU A 21 0.30 10.17 44.54
CA LEU A 21 1.40 11.09 44.24
C LEU A 21 2.68 10.35 43.87
N LEU A 22 3.04 9.24 44.51
CA LEU A 22 4.17 8.36 44.14
C LEU A 22 3.94 7.70 42.78
N ALA A 23 2.70 7.33 42.45
CA ALA A 23 2.33 6.89 41.10
C ALA A 23 2.35 8.03 40.07
N CYS A 24 2.14 9.28 40.50
CA CYS A 24 2.23 10.48 39.65
C CYS A 24 3.64 11.08 39.55
N VAL A 25 4.56 10.76 40.47
CA VAL A 25 5.95 11.23 40.48
C VAL A 25 6.80 10.52 39.39
N GLU A 26 6.30 9.46 38.77
CA GLU A 26 6.90 8.85 37.57
C GLU A 26 6.50 9.53 36.25
N LEU A 27 5.84 10.69 36.28
CA LEU A 27 5.67 11.54 35.09
C LEU A 27 6.68 12.68 35.13
N GLY A 28 7.96 12.32 35.02
CA GLY A 28 8.98 13.27 34.59
C GLY A 28 8.64 13.80 33.20
N ASP A 29 9.16 14.98 32.84
CA ASP A 29 9.06 15.48 31.47
C ASP A 29 9.62 14.39 30.52
N ALA A 30 8.89 14.07 29.46
CA ALA A 30 9.36 13.04 28.52
C ALA A 30 10.68 13.52 27.91
N ALA A 31 11.73 12.69 27.99
CA ALA A 31 13.03 13.00 27.40
C ALA A 31 12.93 13.16 25.88
N ALA A 32 11.99 12.45 25.25
CA ALA A 32 11.59 12.63 23.86
C ALA A 32 10.14 12.19 23.63
N ALA A 33 9.49 12.78 22.63
CA ALA A 33 8.20 12.35 22.09
C ALA A 33 8.32 12.16 20.58
N VAL A 34 8.17 10.92 20.10
CA VAL A 34 8.40 10.55 18.69
C VAL A 34 7.13 9.96 18.08
N GLY A 35 6.82 10.37 16.85
CA GLY A 35 5.72 9.78 16.09
C GLY A 35 6.04 8.35 15.67
N VAL A 36 5.19 7.39 16.04
CA VAL A 36 5.36 5.97 15.73
C VAL A 36 4.15 5.42 14.97
N TYR A 37 4.42 4.42 14.14
CA TYR A 37 3.43 3.80 13.26
C TYR A 37 3.21 2.37 13.70
N ARG A 38 1.96 2.00 13.98
CA ARG A 38 1.65 0.69 14.55
C ARG A 38 1.59 -0.37 13.45
N LEU A 39 2.04 -1.59 13.76
CA LEU A 39 1.76 -2.76 12.93
C LEU A 39 0.25 -2.96 12.79
N ILE A 40 -0.18 -3.27 11.58
CA ILE A 40 -1.59 -3.52 11.26
C ILE A 40 -2.16 -4.61 12.15
N GLN A 41 -3.43 -4.46 12.50
CA GLN A 41 -4.22 -5.46 13.18
C GLN A 41 -5.43 -5.79 12.32
N TYR A 42 -5.60 -7.06 11.97
CA TYR A 42 -6.75 -7.51 11.22
C TYR A 42 -7.09 -8.98 11.53
N ASP A 43 -8.32 -9.39 11.24
CA ASP A 43 -8.70 -10.80 11.21
C ASP A 43 -8.96 -11.22 9.77
N LEU A 44 -8.51 -12.41 9.40
CA LEU A 44 -8.84 -13.05 8.13
C LEU A 44 -9.70 -14.29 8.40
N ALA A 45 -10.96 -14.25 8.00
CA ALA A 45 -11.95 -15.30 8.25
C ALA A 45 -12.06 -15.68 9.75
N GLY A 46 -11.85 -14.70 10.63
CA GLY A 46 -11.87 -14.86 12.09
C GLY A 46 -10.51 -15.22 12.71
N ALA A 47 -9.48 -15.55 11.92
CA ALA A 47 -8.14 -15.78 12.43
C ALA A 47 -7.39 -14.44 12.64
N PRO A 48 -6.85 -14.17 13.84
CA PRO A 48 -6.15 -12.91 14.12
C PRO A 48 -4.77 -12.86 13.47
N LEU A 49 -4.44 -11.71 12.88
CA LEU A 49 -3.16 -11.45 12.20
C LEU A 49 -2.63 -10.06 12.56
N GLY A 50 -1.30 -9.93 12.53
CA GLY A 50 -0.60 -8.72 12.94
C GLY A 50 -0.63 -8.49 14.45
N SER A 51 -0.40 -7.26 14.91
CA SER A 51 -0.26 -6.96 16.35
C SER A 51 -1.61 -6.77 17.03
N ARG A 52 -1.91 -7.54 18.07
CA ARG A 52 -3.14 -7.37 18.88
C ARG A 52 -3.02 -6.34 19.98
N ALA A 53 -1.79 -6.10 20.45
CA ALA A 53 -1.51 -5.12 21.49
C ALA A 53 -1.21 -3.75 20.88
N ALA A 54 -1.53 -2.70 21.65
CA ALA A 54 -1.24 -1.31 21.27
C ALA A 54 -0.52 -0.56 22.40
N ALA A 55 -0.89 -0.78 23.66
CA ALA A 55 -0.20 -0.18 24.78
C ALA A 55 1.23 -0.71 24.89
N LEU A 56 2.19 0.19 25.07
CA LEU A 56 3.58 -0.12 25.39
C LEU A 56 3.91 0.58 26.71
N ASN A 57 4.47 -0.14 27.68
CA ASN A 57 4.91 0.46 28.94
C ASN A 57 6.00 -0.38 29.60
N HIS A 58 7.19 -0.37 28.99
CA HIS A 58 8.26 -1.29 29.33
C HIS A 58 9.64 -0.64 29.27
N HIS A 59 10.62 -1.23 29.96
CA HIS A 59 12.00 -0.76 29.90
C HIS A 59 12.61 -1.06 28.54
N ALA A 60 13.35 -0.10 28.00
CA ALA A 60 13.99 -0.23 26.72
C ALA A 60 15.13 -1.25 26.78
N ALA A 61 15.22 -2.13 25.79
CA ALA A 61 16.28 -3.10 25.61
C ALA A 61 16.75 -3.06 24.15
N ALA A 62 17.99 -3.46 23.89
CA ALA A 62 18.55 -3.56 22.54
C ALA A 62 19.49 -4.77 22.45
N PHE A 63 19.75 -5.24 21.22
CA PHE A 63 20.76 -6.26 20.99
C PHE A 63 22.19 -5.74 21.25
N PRO A 64 23.12 -6.62 21.66
CA PRO A 64 22.96 -8.05 21.96
C PRO A 64 22.26 -8.30 23.32
N LEU A 65 21.43 -9.35 23.38
CA LEU A 65 20.69 -9.72 24.60
C LEU A 65 21.49 -10.68 25.48
N PRO A 66 21.42 -10.56 26.82
CA PRO A 66 22.01 -11.54 27.73
C PRO A 66 21.44 -12.96 27.52
N ALA A 67 22.26 -13.99 27.78
CA ALA A 67 21.81 -15.38 27.68
C ALA A 67 20.68 -15.66 28.68
N GLY A 68 19.54 -16.16 28.18
CA GLY A 68 18.35 -16.44 29.00
C GLY A 68 17.58 -15.20 29.47
N ALA A 69 17.78 -14.03 28.86
CA ALA A 69 17.05 -12.81 29.22
C ALA A 69 15.53 -12.99 29.07
N ASP A 70 14.79 -12.63 30.11
CA ASP A 70 13.34 -12.50 30.05
C ASP A 70 12.96 -11.17 29.39
N LEU A 71 12.31 -11.25 28.23
CA LEU A 71 11.89 -10.08 27.46
C LEU A 71 10.41 -9.71 27.67
N SER A 72 9.70 -10.44 28.53
CA SER A 72 8.27 -10.22 28.78
C SER A 72 7.94 -8.79 29.24
N ARG A 73 8.91 -8.09 29.84
CA ARG A 73 8.78 -6.69 30.30
C ARG A 73 9.75 -5.72 29.63
N SER A 74 10.27 -6.11 28.46
CA SER A 74 11.27 -5.35 27.71
C SER A 74 10.68 -4.83 26.40
N ALA A 75 10.85 -3.54 26.13
CA ALA A 75 10.59 -2.92 24.85
C ALA A 75 11.86 -2.96 24.01
N LEU A 76 11.93 -3.89 23.07
CA LEU A 76 13.10 -4.08 22.22
C LEU A 76 13.16 -2.99 21.15
N VAL A 77 14.25 -2.21 21.11
CA VAL A 77 14.53 -1.22 20.08
C VAL A 77 15.60 -1.78 19.15
N ALA A 78 15.28 -1.92 17.87
CA ALA A 78 16.19 -2.49 16.89
C ALA A 78 16.14 -1.74 15.55
N PRO A 79 17.29 -1.29 15.03
CA PRO A 79 17.42 -0.95 13.61
C PRO A 79 17.04 -2.14 12.73
N LEU A 80 16.41 -1.86 11.58
CA LEU A 80 15.95 -2.88 10.64
C LEU A 80 17.02 -3.95 10.33
N LEU A 81 18.24 -3.51 10.00
CA LEU A 81 19.36 -4.40 9.62
C LEU A 81 20.01 -5.11 10.81
N ASP A 82 19.74 -4.66 12.03
CA ASP A 82 20.27 -5.25 13.26
C ASP A 82 19.27 -6.20 13.92
N LEU A 83 18.03 -6.30 13.40
CA LEU A 83 16.98 -7.20 13.90
C LEU A 83 17.15 -8.60 13.30
N PRO A 84 17.53 -9.63 14.08
CA PRO A 84 17.67 -10.97 13.54
C PRO A 84 16.28 -11.58 13.24
N LEU A 85 15.95 -11.76 11.96
CA LEU A 85 14.64 -12.33 11.58
C LEU A 85 14.44 -13.75 12.12
N ALA A 86 15.50 -14.54 12.26
CA ALA A 86 15.45 -15.87 12.88
C ALA A 86 14.96 -15.81 14.33
N PHE A 87 15.44 -14.83 15.11
CA PHE A 87 14.98 -14.60 16.49
C PHE A 87 13.48 -14.28 16.51
N LEU A 88 13.02 -13.40 15.62
CA LEU A 88 11.61 -13.01 15.56
C LEU A 88 10.71 -14.20 15.14
N ARG A 89 11.15 -15.01 14.16
CA ARG A 89 10.44 -16.23 13.74
C ARG A 89 10.28 -17.21 14.88
N GLU A 90 11.34 -17.46 15.65
CA GLU A 90 11.29 -18.34 16.83
C GLU A 90 10.33 -17.78 17.90
N TYR A 91 10.42 -16.48 18.19
CA TYR A 91 9.55 -15.82 19.18
C TYR A 91 8.08 -15.91 18.82
N LEU A 92 7.73 -15.74 17.53
CA LEU A 92 6.36 -15.86 17.05
C LEU A 92 5.88 -17.32 17.04
N ALA A 93 6.73 -18.25 16.57
CA ALA A 93 6.39 -19.67 16.52
C ALA A 93 6.15 -20.27 17.92
N GLU A 94 6.97 -19.89 18.90
CA GLU A 94 6.85 -20.34 20.30
C GLU A 94 5.86 -19.48 21.12
N LYS A 95 5.25 -18.45 20.52
CA LYS A 95 4.34 -17.49 21.17
C LYS A 95 4.92 -16.91 22.46
N LYS A 96 6.22 -16.59 22.46
CA LYS A 96 6.93 -15.99 23.60
C LYS A 96 6.38 -14.59 23.89
N HIS A 97 6.40 -14.20 25.16
CA HIS A 97 6.04 -12.85 25.58
C HIS A 97 7.20 -11.88 25.36
N LEU A 98 6.89 -10.75 24.72
CA LEU A 98 7.77 -9.60 24.56
C LEU A 98 6.99 -8.36 25.01
N GLY A 99 7.62 -7.46 25.78
CA GLY A 99 6.96 -6.23 26.23
C GLY A 99 6.57 -5.31 25.06
N GLY A 100 7.41 -5.27 24.03
CA GLY A 100 7.09 -4.68 22.73
C GLY A 100 8.29 -4.60 21.81
N LEU A 101 8.05 -4.25 20.56
CA LEU A 101 9.09 -4.14 19.52
C LEU A 101 8.97 -2.77 18.82
N LEU A 102 10.06 -2.01 18.84
CA LEU A 102 10.22 -0.77 18.09
C LEU A 102 11.28 -1.00 17.01
N ILE A 103 10.86 -0.93 15.75
CA ILE A 103 11.71 -1.13 14.58
C ILE A 103 12.08 0.23 14.00
N LEU A 104 13.38 0.52 13.91
CA LEU A 104 13.87 1.75 13.31
C LEU A 104 14.10 1.54 11.81
N LEU A 105 13.35 2.31 11.01
CA LEU A 105 13.39 2.30 9.56
C LEU A 105 14.42 3.32 9.05
N PRO A 106 15.23 2.97 8.04
CA PRO A 106 16.09 3.93 7.38
C PRO A 106 15.25 5.00 6.67
N ARG A 107 15.74 6.25 6.64
CA ARG A 107 15.07 7.32 5.87
C ARG A 107 15.15 7.09 4.36
N ASN A 108 16.18 6.39 3.90
CA ASN A 108 16.36 6.04 2.51
C ASN A 108 16.50 4.52 2.38
N ILE A 109 15.43 3.87 1.94
CA ILE A 109 15.36 2.41 1.76
C ILE A 109 16.15 1.97 0.51
N SER A 110 16.34 2.89 -0.44
CA SER A 110 17.01 2.67 -1.73
C SER A 110 18.48 3.08 -1.73
N ALA A 111 19.03 3.52 -0.60
CA ALA A 111 20.46 3.72 -0.48
C ALA A 111 21.15 2.37 -0.64
N LYS A 112 21.65 2.09 -1.86
CA LYS A 112 22.78 1.17 -2.02
C LYS A 112 23.83 1.64 -1.03
N ASN A 113 24.42 0.74 -0.25
CA ASN A 113 25.57 1.07 0.60
C ASN A 113 26.71 1.56 -0.32
N VAL A 114 26.70 2.84 -0.68
CA VAL A 114 27.79 3.55 -1.33
C VAL A 114 28.75 3.89 -0.20
N GLU A 115 29.41 2.86 0.32
CA GLU A 115 30.68 2.90 1.06
C GLU A 115 30.96 1.50 1.65
N GLY A 116 31.65 0.68 0.84
CA GLY A 116 32.89 0.05 1.29
C GLY A 116 32.92 -0.87 2.51
N ASN A 117 31.82 -1.45 3.00
CA ASN A 117 31.89 -2.58 3.94
C ASN A 117 31.06 -3.76 3.45
N ASN A 118 31.75 -4.90 3.25
CA ASN A 118 31.19 -6.23 3.07
C ASN A 118 30.47 -6.69 4.36
N ASP A 119 29.35 -6.05 4.71
CA ASP A 119 28.49 -6.55 5.77
C ASP A 119 27.39 -7.43 5.17
N ASP A 120 27.40 -8.70 5.57
CA ASP A 120 26.47 -9.81 5.26
C ASP A 120 24.98 -9.54 5.64
N LYS A 121 24.61 -8.28 5.91
CA LYS A 121 23.33 -7.86 6.52
C LYS A 121 22.16 -7.71 5.52
N GLY A 122 22.38 -7.99 4.23
CA GLY A 122 21.37 -7.93 3.17
C GLY A 122 20.97 -6.51 2.73
N GLU A 123 20.30 -6.40 1.58
CA GLU A 123 19.76 -5.12 1.12
C GLU A 123 18.55 -4.71 1.98
N PRO A 124 18.48 -3.45 2.49
CA PRO A 124 17.39 -3.00 3.36
C PRO A 124 16.00 -3.26 2.81
N LYS A 125 15.82 -3.12 1.48
CA LYS A 125 14.57 -3.41 0.77
C LYS A 125 14.12 -4.86 0.94
N ASN A 126 15.04 -5.81 0.77
CA ASN A 126 14.73 -7.25 0.84
C ASN A 126 14.44 -7.68 2.28
N VAL A 127 15.26 -7.20 3.24
CA VAL A 127 15.04 -7.44 4.68
C VAL A 127 13.68 -6.89 5.13
N LEU A 128 13.31 -5.69 4.66
CA LEU A 128 12.03 -5.09 4.98
C LEU A 128 10.85 -5.88 4.39
N ALA A 129 10.97 -6.34 3.13
CA ALA A 129 9.94 -7.17 2.50
C ALA A 129 9.74 -8.50 3.25
N GLU A 130 10.81 -9.15 3.69
CA GLU A 130 10.73 -10.38 4.49
C GLU A 130 10.14 -10.16 5.88
N LEU A 131 10.58 -9.10 6.57
CA LEU A 131 10.04 -8.70 7.87
C LEU A 131 8.54 -8.41 7.80
N GLU A 132 8.13 -7.67 6.77
CA GLU A 132 6.74 -7.31 6.53
C GLU A 132 5.89 -8.56 6.28
N LYS A 133 6.37 -9.46 5.41
CA LYS A 133 5.71 -10.75 5.16
C LYS A 133 5.55 -11.56 6.45
N LEU A 134 6.58 -11.63 7.29
CA LEU A 134 6.53 -12.34 8.58
C LEU A 134 5.49 -11.72 9.53
N LEU A 135 5.53 -10.41 9.72
CA LEU A 135 4.68 -9.73 10.70
C LEU A 135 3.20 -9.64 10.30
N MET A 136 2.90 -9.62 9.00
CA MET A 136 1.51 -9.50 8.50
C MET A 136 0.77 -10.83 8.41
N HIS A 137 1.50 -11.95 8.34
CA HIS A 137 0.93 -13.29 8.13
C HIS A 137 0.93 -14.15 9.40
N GLU A 138 1.39 -13.61 10.52
CA GLU A 138 1.41 -14.27 11.81
C GLU A 138 0.58 -13.50 12.86
N GLU A 139 0.11 -14.21 13.88
CA GLU A 139 -0.47 -13.60 15.07
C GLU A 139 0.66 -13.04 15.95
N VAL A 140 0.73 -11.72 16.13
CA VAL A 140 1.76 -11.07 16.94
C VAL A 140 1.16 -10.65 18.30
N PRO A 141 1.56 -11.30 19.42
CA PRO A 141 0.90 -11.11 20.72
C PRO A 141 1.35 -9.85 21.46
N PHE A 142 2.31 -9.10 20.93
CA PHE A 142 2.92 -7.92 21.55
C PHE A 142 2.84 -6.70 20.62
N PRO A 143 2.93 -5.46 21.18
CA PRO A 143 2.85 -4.25 20.38
C PRO A 143 4.10 -4.13 19.49
N VAL A 144 3.89 -3.89 18.19
CA VAL A 144 4.96 -3.61 17.23
C VAL A 144 4.75 -2.23 16.63
N TYR A 145 5.80 -1.42 16.68
CA TYR A 145 5.84 -0.05 16.18
C TYR A 145 7.02 0.15 15.25
N PHE A 146 6.83 1.01 14.27
CA PHE A 146 7.85 1.49 13.34
C PHE A 146 8.10 2.97 13.57
N ALA A 147 9.36 3.38 13.54
CA ALA A 147 9.78 4.78 13.56
C ALA A 147 10.90 4.98 12.54
N PHE A 148 11.01 6.17 11.96
CA PHE A 148 12.21 6.48 11.17
C PHE A 148 13.36 6.85 12.10
N HIS A 149 14.59 6.57 11.67
CA HIS A 149 15.78 7.06 12.38
C HIS A 149 15.73 8.58 12.57
N ASP A 150 16.00 9.01 13.79
CA ASP A 150 16.21 10.39 14.20
C ASP A 150 17.31 10.45 15.27
N ASP A 151 17.89 11.63 15.45
CA ASP A 151 19.02 11.83 16.36
C ASP A 151 18.66 11.44 17.80
N ASN A 152 17.40 11.58 18.22
CA ASN A 152 16.96 11.25 19.57
C ASN A 152 16.92 9.73 19.79
N LEU A 153 16.38 8.98 18.84
CA LEU A 153 16.29 7.52 18.84
C LEU A 153 17.67 6.88 18.67
N ASP A 154 18.55 7.48 17.88
CA ASP A 154 19.92 7.01 17.70
C ASP A 154 20.74 7.19 18.98
N ASN A 155 20.62 8.34 19.65
CA ASN A 155 21.24 8.59 20.95
C ASN A 155 20.66 7.66 22.03
N LEU A 156 19.33 7.50 22.08
CA LEU A 156 18.65 6.56 22.97
C LEU A 156 19.18 5.14 22.78
N LEU A 157 19.30 4.67 21.54
CA LEU A 157 19.81 3.33 21.24
C LEU A 157 21.27 3.16 21.67
N ALA A 158 22.11 4.18 21.46
CA ALA A 158 23.50 4.17 21.91
C ALA A 158 23.60 4.05 23.44
N ASP A 159 22.79 4.80 24.18
CA ASP A 159 22.74 4.72 25.63
C ASP A 159 22.23 3.37 26.13
N ILE A 160 21.16 2.83 25.53
CA ILE A 160 20.63 1.50 25.89
C ILE A 160 21.72 0.43 25.68
N ARG A 161 22.45 0.48 24.57
CA ARG A 161 23.56 -0.44 24.28
C ARG A 161 24.69 -0.31 25.29
N LYS A 162 25.01 0.92 25.72
CA LYS A 162 26.02 1.19 26.75
C LYS A 162 25.60 0.66 28.13
N ILE A 163 24.32 0.75 28.47
CA ILE A 163 23.78 0.16 29.71
C ILE A 163 23.84 -1.37 29.61
N ALA A 164 23.40 -1.95 28.50
CA ALA A 164 23.42 -3.40 28.28
C ALA A 164 24.84 -4.00 28.39
N SER A 165 25.86 -3.30 27.85
CA SER A 165 27.25 -3.74 27.93
C SER A 165 27.85 -3.66 29.33
N SER A 166 27.26 -2.88 30.24
CA SER A 166 27.65 -2.85 31.65
C SER A 166 27.19 -4.08 32.45
N GLY A 167 26.41 -4.97 31.84
CA GLY A 167 25.99 -6.24 32.43
C GLY A 167 24.82 -6.16 33.40
N GLN A 168 24.22 -4.98 33.60
CA GLN A 168 23.00 -4.81 34.39
C GLN A 168 21.78 -4.53 33.48
N PRO A 169 20.70 -5.33 33.58
CA PRO A 169 19.47 -5.04 32.85
C PRO A 169 18.83 -3.76 33.38
N ALA A 170 18.30 -2.93 32.47
CA ALA A 170 17.60 -1.70 32.82
C ALA A 170 16.33 -2.02 33.63
N SER A 171 16.17 -1.34 34.75
CA SER A 171 15.04 -1.52 35.67
C SER A 171 14.78 -0.23 36.44
N ALA A 172 13.66 -0.18 37.18
CA ALA A 172 13.34 0.93 38.07
C ALA A 172 14.46 1.26 39.08
N SER A 173 15.27 0.27 39.48
CA SER A 173 16.35 0.43 40.47
C SER A 173 17.75 0.61 39.88
N THR A 174 17.96 0.22 38.62
CA THR A 174 19.27 0.28 37.94
C THR A 174 19.36 1.44 36.95
N GLY A 175 18.25 2.16 36.75
CA GLY A 175 18.13 3.25 35.79
C GLY A 175 17.97 2.75 34.35
N GLY A 176 17.80 3.71 33.43
CA GLY A 176 17.69 3.45 31.99
C GLY A 176 16.53 4.20 31.36
N TYR A 177 15.98 3.65 30.29
CA TYR A 177 14.88 4.28 29.57
C TYR A 177 13.61 3.42 29.63
N LYS A 178 12.46 4.09 29.73
CA LYS A 178 11.13 3.50 29.72
C LYS A 178 10.37 4.02 28.51
N LEU A 179 9.86 3.11 27.69
CA LEU A 179 9.11 3.40 26.49
C LEU A 179 7.63 3.27 26.77
N VAL A 180 6.89 4.36 26.55
CA VAL A 180 5.47 4.43 26.85
C VAL A 180 4.69 4.89 25.63
N VAL A 181 3.75 4.06 25.18
CA VAL A 181 2.74 4.43 24.19
C VAL A 181 1.38 4.30 24.88
N PRO A 182 0.77 5.43 25.29
CA PRO A 182 -0.53 5.44 25.96
C PRO A 182 -1.66 5.28 24.93
N SER A 183 -1.76 4.10 24.32
CA SER A 183 -2.82 3.77 23.37
C SER A 183 -3.94 3.00 24.07
N ALA A 184 -5.19 3.42 23.86
CA ALA A 184 -6.36 2.61 24.19
C ALA A 184 -6.38 1.32 23.35
N GLU A 185 -7.14 0.32 23.79
CA GLU A 185 -7.33 -0.89 23.00
C GLU A 185 -7.97 -0.55 21.64
N PRO A 186 -7.39 -1.05 20.54
CA PRO A 186 -7.90 -0.81 19.20
C PRO A 186 -9.34 -1.32 19.03
N LYS A 187 -10.18 -0.52 18.42
CA LYS A 187 -11.58 -0.84 18.16
C LYS A 187 -11.76 -1.34 16.75
N LYS A 188 -12.70 -2.28 16.59
CA LYS A 188 -13.11 -2.77 15.27
C LYS A 188 -13.63 -1.62 14.41
N VAL A 189 -13.09 -1.48 13.20
CA VAL A 189 -13.58 -0.53 12.20
C VAL A 189 -14.95 -1.01 11.71
N SER A 190 -15.97 -0.20 11.95
CA SER A 190 -17.33 -0.47 11.48
C SER A 190 -17.49 -0.10 10.02
N SER A 191 -17.85 -1.07 9.17
CA SER A 191 -18.21 -0.85 7.76
C SER A 191 -17.16 -0.05 6.96
N PRO A 192 -15.92 -0.55 6.85
CA PRO A 192 -14.88 0.06 6.01
C PRO A 192 -15.43 0.34 4.61
N THR A 193 -15.17 1.51 4.03
CA THR A 193 -15.72 1.89 2.72
C THR A 193 -14.69 1.72 1.62
N ILE A 194 -15.13 1.26 0.45
CA ILE A 194 -14.38 1.32 -0.81
C ILE A 194 -15.06 2.29 -1.76
N SER A 195 -14.25 3.07 -2.48
CA SER A 195 -14.73 4.17 -3.33
C SER A 195 -14.22 4.01 -4.75
N ASN A 196 -15.04 3.48 -5.66
CA ASN A 196 -14.65 3.41 -7.06
C ASN A 196 -14.98 4.73 -7.76
N ILE A 197 -14.07 5.21 -8.61
CA ILE A 197 -14.25 6.43 -9.41
C ILE A 197 -14.25 6.01 -10.87
N GLN A 198 -15.27 6.42 -11.61
CA GLN A 198 -15.33 6.17 -13.06
C GLN A 198 -15.50 7.48 -13.82
N GLY A 199 -15.03 7.50 -15.07
CA GLY A 199 -15.21 8.59 -16.02
C GLY A 199 -15.31 8.08 -17.45
N TRP A 200 -16.10 8.76 -18.28
CA TRP A 200 -16.38 8.36 -19.66
C TRP A 200 -15.83 9.37 -20.67
N LEU A 201 -15.20 8.88 -21.73
CA LEU A 201 -14.98 9.63 -22.95
C LEU A 201 -15.84 9.01 -24.06
N PRO A 202 -16.98 9.64 -24.41
CA PRO A 202 -17.88 9.09 -25.41
C PRO A 202 -17.25 9.18 -26.80
N GLY A 203 -17.42 8.11 -27.58
CA GLY A 203 -17.05 8.08 -28.99
C GLY A 203 -18.03 8.87 -29.86
N SER A 204 -17.74 8.91 -31.16
CA SER A 204 -18.61 9.52 -32.17
C SER A 204 -19.36 8.42 -32.94
N LYS A 205 -20.69 8.52 -32.97
CA LYS A 205 -21.54 7.69 -33.84
C LYS A 205 -21.73 8.39 -35.19
N GLY A 206 -21.75 7.63 -36.28
CA GLY A 206 -22.21 8.15 -37.55
C GLY A 206 -23.72 8.41 -37.53
N GLU A 207 -24.21 9.37 -38.32
CA GLU A 207 -25.65 9.52 -38.55
C GLU A 207 -26.20 8.20 -39.13
N GLY A 208 -27.12 7.55 -38.40
CA GLY A 208 -27.75 6.29 -38.81
C GLY A 208 -27.22 5.01 -38.13
N ASP A 209 -26.16 5.09 -37.31
CA ASP A 209 -25.68 3.92 -36.55
C ASP A 209 -26.62 3.60 -35.38
N ALA A 210 -27.47 2.58 -35.57
CA ALA A 210 -28.39 2.09 -34.55
C ALA A 210 -27.69 1.31 -33.42
N GLU A 211 -26.50 0.75 -33.70
CA GLU A 211 -25.74 -0.05 -32.74
C GLU A 211 -25.07 0.82 -31.66
N GLN A 212 -24.90 0.24 -30.47
CA GLN A 212 -24.13 0.86 -29.39
C GLN A 212 -22.64 0.80 -29.73
N LEU A 213 -21.91 1.90 -29.50
CA LEU A 213 -20.47 1.90 -29.73
C LEU A 213 -19.78 0.94 -28.76
N PRO A 214 -18.79 0.17 -29.22
CA PRO A 214 -17.95 -0.64 -28.34
C PRO A 214 -17.18 0.24 -27.36
N THR A 215 -16.93 -0.29 -26.17
CA THR A 215 -16.23 0.39 -25.08
C THR A 215 -14.92 -0.32 -24.77
N ILE A 216 -13.85 0.44 -24.64
CA ILE A 216 -12.57 -0.04 -24.11
C ILE A 216 -12.42 0.53 -22.70
N ALA A 217 -12.23 -0.35 -21.71
CA ALA A 217 -12.04 0.07 -20.33
C ALA A 217 -10.54 0.12 -19.97
N ILE A 218 -10.08 1.21 -19.36
CA ILE A 218 -8.75 1.35 -18.79
C ILE A 218 -8.94 1.47 -17.28
N VAL A 219 -8.36 0.54 -16.54
CA VAL A 219 -8.64 0.36 -15.11
C VAL A 219 -7.36 0.25 -14.32
N ALA A 220 -7.32 0.84 -13.14
CA ALA A 220 -6.23 0.70 -12.19
C ALA A 220 -6.77 0.75 -10.77
N ASN A 221 -6.24 -0.10 -9.90
CA ASN A 221 -6.51 -0.02 -8.48
C ASN A 221 -5.54 0.98 -7.81
N TYR A 222 -6.02 1.70 -6.80
CA TYR A 222 -5.19 2.71 -6.12
C TYR A 222 -4.95 2.42 -4.63
N ASP A 223 -5.58 1.39 -4.06
CA ASP A 223 -5.46 1.11 -2.63
C ASP A 223 -4.20 0.33 -2.27
N THR A 224 -3.74 0.54 -1.05
CA THR A 224 -2.56 -0.12 -0.50
C THR A 224 -2.91 -1.06 0.65
N PHE A 225 -1.97 -1.93 0.99
CA PHE A 225 -1.95 -2.76 2.18
C PHE A 225 -0.50 -3.09 2.52
N GLY A 226 -0.10 -2.85 3.76
CA GLY A 226 1.24 -3.16 4.26
C GLY A 226 1.31 -3.17 5.77
N ALA A 227 2.50 -3.49 6.31
CA ALA A 227 2.68 -3.70 7.74
C ALA A 227 2.28 -2.50 8.59
N ALA A 228 2.65 -1.27 8.20
CA ALA A 228 2.21 -0.06 8.90
C ALA A 228 1.26 0.74 7.98
N PRO A 229 -0.06 0.71 8.20
CA PRO A 229 -1.03 1.28 7.25
C PRO A 229 -0.83 2.76 6.98
N ALA A 230 -0.31 3.46 7.97
CA ALA A 230 0.00 4.88 7.93
C ALA A 230 1.28 5.24 7.15
N LEU A 231 2.05 4.25 6.70
CA LEU A 231 3.24 4.39 5.86
C LEU A 231 3.10 3.67 4.51
N SER A 232 2.05 2.85 4.32
CA SER A 232 1.80 2.10 3.08
C SER A 232 1.34 3.01 1.95
N VAL A 233 2.28 3.59 1.21
CA VAL A 233 2.03 4.55 0.11
C VAL A 233 1.94 3.89 -1.26
N GLY A 234 2.54 2.72 -1.47
CA GLY A 234 2.44 1.93 -2.69
C GLY A 234 2.72 2.71 -3.97
N SER A 235 3.94 3.24 -4.10
CA SER A 235 4.30 4.11 -5.22
C SER A 235 4.24 3.37 -6.55
N ASP A 236 4.80 2.15 -6.62
CA ASP A 236 4.78 1.34 -7.83
C ASP A 236 3.64 0.31 -7.84
N SER A 237 3.46 -0.43 -6.74
CA SER A 237 2.52 -1.57 -6.66
C SER A 237 1.12 -1.26 -7.21
N ASN A 238 0.64 -0.04 -6.96
CA ASN A 238 -0.66 0.44 -7.40
C ASN A 238 -0.60 1.89 -7.92
N GLY A 239 0.26 2.75 -7.34
CA GLY A 239 0.34 4.15 -7.73
C GLY A 239 0.75 4.36 -9.19
N SER A 240 1.77 3.66 -9.69
CA SER A 240 2.25 3.83 -11.07
C SER A 240 1.16 3.51 -12.10
N GLY A 241 0.37 2.47 -11.87
CA GLY A 241 -0.77 2.11 -12.72
C GLY A 241 -1.89 3.15 -12.71
N ALA A 242 -2.23 3.69 -11.52
CA ALA A 242 -3.22 4.75 -11.38
C ALA A 242 -2.77 6.06 -12.06
N VAL A 243 -1.49 6.43 -11.93
CA VAL A 243 -0.92 7.60 -12.61
C VAL A 243 -0.90 7.41 -14.13
N ALA A 244 -0.53 6.22 -14.61
CA ALA A 244 -0.59 5.91 -16.03
C ALA A 244 -2.03 6.06 -16.57
N LEU A 245 -3.05 5.58 -15.85
CA LEU A 245 -4.45 5.76 -16.21
C LEU A 245 -4.84 7.23 -16.32
N LEU A 246 -4.47 8.06 -15.34
CA LEU A 246 -4.76 9.50 -15.34
C LEU A 246 -4.15 10.21 -16.54
N GLU A 247 -2.90 9.90 -16.88
CA GLU A 247 -2.23 10.49 -18.04
C GLU A 247 -2.86 10.03 -19.37
N ILE A 248 -3.23 8.74 -19.48
CA ILE A 248 -3.97 8.23 -20.64
C ILE A 248 -5.30 8.99 -20.79
N ALA A 249 -6.05 9.18 -19.70
CA ALA A 249 -7.29 9.95 -19.71
C ALA A 249 -7.05 11.40 -20.20
N ARG A 250 -6.00 12.06 -19.71
CA ARG A 250 -5.62 13.42 -20.11
C ARG A 250 -5.34 13.54 -21.61
N ILE A 251 -4.51 12.67 -22.17
CA ILE A 251 -4.14 12.77 -23.59
C ILE A 251 -5.29 12.34 -24.52
N PHE A 252 -6.10 11.34 -24.13
CA PHE A 252 -7.29 10.96 -24.90
C PHE A 252 -8.39 12.00 -24.84
N SER A 253 -8.55 12.72 -23.72
CA SER A 253 -9.48 13.84 -23.61
C SER A 253 -9.21 14.89 -24.69
N ARG A 254 -7.92 15.23 -24.87
CA ARG A 254 -7.48 16.18 -25.90
C ARG A 254 -7.71 15.63 -27.30
N LEU A 255 -7.42 14.35 -27.52
CA LEU A 255 -7.67 13.69 -28.80
C LEU A 255 -9.18 13.62 -29.14
N TYR A 256 -10.06 13.42 -28.16
CA TYR A 256 -11.52 13.30 -28.34
C TYR A 256 -12.26 14.65 -28.29
N SER A 257 -11.54 15.74 -28.02
CA SER A 257 -12.10 17.10 -27.91
C SER A 257 -12.73 17.60 -29.20
N SER A 258 -12.17 17.23 -30.36
CA SER A 258 -12.70 17.60 -31.68
C SER A 258 -13.59 16.50 -32.25
N PRO A 259 -14.79 16.82 -32.77
CA PRO A 259 -15.65 15.84 -33.43
C PRO A 259 -14.98 15.10 -34.60
N LYS A 260 -13.98 15.73 -35.25
CA LYS A 260 -13.25 15.14 -36.39
C LYS A 260 -12.26 14.05 -35.97
N THR A 261 -11.74 14.15 -34.75
CA THR A 261 -10.76 13.21 -34.20
C THR A 261 -11.40 12.23 -33.21
N ARG A 262 -12.65 12.44 -32.83
CA ARG A 262 -13.37 11.52 -31.94
C ARG A 262 -13.62 10.17 -32.63
N GLY A 263 -13.05 9.11 -32.06
CA GLY A 263 -13.12 7.76 -32.62
C GLY A 263 -14.46 7.05 -32.42
N LYS A 264 -14.60 5.85 -32.99
CA LYS A 264 -15.82 5.01 -32.90
C LYS A 264 -15.84 4.08 -31.68
N PHE A 265 -15.15 4.45 -30.61
CA PHE A 265 -15.12 3.70 -29.35
C PHE A 265 -15.44 4.65 -28.21
N ASN A 266 -16.13 4.15 -27.18
CA ASN A 266 -16.14 4.80 -25.89
C ASN A 266 -14.89 4.38 -25.11
N LEU A 267 -14.30 5.30 -24.36
CA LEU A 267 -13.28 4.95 -23.38
C LEU A 267 -13.87 5.11 -21.98
N LEU A 268 -13.74 4.05 -21.18
CA LEU A 268 -14.17 4.01 -19.79
C LEU A 268 -12.94 3.97 -18.90
N PHE A 269 -12.77 4.97 -18.05
CA PHE A 269 -11.69 5.03 -17.08
C PHE A 269 -12.22 4.62 -15.71
N GLY A 270 -11.59 3.65 -15.07
CA GLY A 270 -11.97 3.15 -13.75
C GLY A 270 -10.80 3.18 -12.76
N LEU A 271 -10.88 4.02 -11.74
CA LEU A 271 -10.00 3.96 -10.57
C LEU A 271 -10.72 3.19 -9.47
N THR A 272 -10.26 1.97 -9.22
CA THR A 272 -10.94 1.02 -8.33
C THR A 272 -10.29 0.96 -6.95
N SER A 273 -11.13 0.76 -5.95
CA SER A 273 -10.75 0.54 -4.57
C SER A 273 -10.82 -0.97 -4.23
N GLY A 274 -10.21 -1.38 -3.14
CA GLY A 274 -10.19 -2.75 -2.63
C GLY A 274 -9.33 -3.73 -3.41
N GLY A 275 -8.28 -3.26 -4.09
CA GLY A 275 -7.29 -4.09 -4.81
C GLY A 275 -6.72 -5.23 -3.95
N PRO A 276 -6.07 -4.93 -2.81
CA PRO A 276 -5.52 -5.95 -1.90
C PRO A 276 -6.54 -6.96 -1.36
N TYR A 277 -7.83 -6.61 -1.39
CA TYR A 277 -8.93 -7.42 -0.87
C TYR A 277 -9.61 -8.22 -1.98
N ASN A 278 -8.81 -8.90 -2.81
CA ASN A 278 -9.26 -9.63 -4.00
C ASN A 278 -10.01 -8.73 -5.00
N TYR A 279 -9.59 -7.47 -5.16
CA TYR A 279 -10.22 -6.50 -6.07
C TYR A 279 -11.73 -6.37 -5.81
N ASN A 280 -12.11 -6.26 -4.54
CA ASN A 280 -13.52 -6.20 -4.13
C ASN A 280 -14.25 -5.02 -4.77
N GLY A 281 -13.61 -3.84 -4.87
CA GLY A 281 -14.21 -2.68 -5.52
C GLY A 281 -14.43 -2.89 -7.00
N THR A 282 -13.48 -3.46 -7.74
CA THR A 282 -13.68 -3.85 -9.15
C THR A 282 -14.86 -4.80 -9.31
N SER A 283 -14.98 -5.79 -8.42
CA SER A 283 -16.12 -6.73 -8.42
C SER A 283 -17.46 -6.03 -8.21
N LYS A 284 -17.55 -5.12 -7.25
CA LYS A 284 -18.77 -4.34 -6.97
C LYS A 284 -19.08 -3.33 -8.08
N TRP A 285 -18.05 -2.74 -8.67
CA TRP A 285 -18.16 -1.83 -9.79
C TRP A 285 -18.76 -2.52 -11.01
N LEU A 286 -18.20 -3.66 -11.41
CA LEU A 286 -18.73 -4.45 -12.52
C LEU A 286 -20.15 -4.98 -12.26
N ARG A 287 -20.47 -5.34 -11.01
CA ARG A 287 -21.82 -5.76 -10.63
C ARG A 287 -22.84 -4.63 -10.73
N SER A 288 -22.43 -3.38 -10.49
CA SER A 288 -23.31 -2.21 -10.58
C SER A 288 -23.75 -1.90 -12.00
N PHE A 289 -22.98 -2.34 -13.00
CA PHE A 289 -23.34 -2.18 -14.40
C PHE A 289 -24.52 -3.06 -14.79
N ASP A 290 -25.47 -2.46 -15.50
CA ASP A 290 -26.49 -3.22 -16.20
C ASP A 290 -25.85 -4.15 -17.24
N GLN A 291 -26.64 -5.11 -17.72
CA GLN A 291 -26.14 -6.11 -18.67
C GLN A 291 -25.67 -5.45 -19.98
N ARG A 292 -26.36 -4.39 -20.42
CA ARG A 292 -26.09 -3.68 -21.67
C ARG A 292 -24.73 -2.97 -21.65
N VAL A 293 -24.40 -2.28 -20.56
CA VAL A 293 -23.10 -1.62 -20.38
C VAL A 293 -22.00 -2.67 -20.34
N ARG A 294 -22.17 -3.77 -19.58
CA ARG A 294 -21.18 -4.86 -19.52
C ARG A 294 -20.92 -5.50 -20.87
N GLU A 295 -21.97 -5.79 -21.63
CA GLU A 295 -21.85 -6.38 -22.98
C GLU A 295 -21.25 -5.39 -23.99
N SER A 296 -21.33 -4.09 -23.74
CA SER A 296 -20.68 -3.08 -24.58
C SER A 296 -19.18 -2.95 -24.33
N ILE A 297 -18.64 -3.49 -23.23
CA ILE A 297 -17.20 -3.50 -22.95
C ILE A 297 -16.57 -4.62 -23.78
N ASP A 298 -15.89 -4.23 -24.87
CA ASP A 298 -15.23 -5.16 -25.78
C ASP A 298 -14.04 -5.83 -25.06
N TYR A 299 -13.21 -5.02 -24.40
CA TYR A 299 -12.20 -5.49 -23.47
C TYR A 299 -11.76 -4.42 -22.45
N ALA A 300 -11.05 -4.86 -21.42
CA ALA A 300 -10.44 -4.01 -20.40
C ALA A 300 -8.91 -4.21 -20.27
N ILE A 301 -8.18 -3.11 -20.10
CA ILE A 301 -6.76 -3.08 -19.76
C ILE A 301 -6.63 -2.65 -18.31
N CYS A 302 -6.14 -3.54 -17.45
CA CYS A 302 -5.82 -3.24 -16.06
C CYS A 302 -4.33 -2.90 -15.92
N LEU A 303 -3.99 -1.76 -15.32
CA LEU A 303 -2.61 -1.30 -15.15
C LEU A 303 -2.14 -1.54 -13.71
N ASN A 304 -1.02 -2.23 -13.51
CA ASN A 304 -0.50 -2.58 -12.19
C ASN A 304 1.03 -2.70 -12.19
N SER A 305 1.75 -2.03 -11.28
CA SER A 305 3.23 -2.10 -11.21
C SER A 305 3.88 -1.86 -12.57
N VAL A 306 3.77 -0.64 -13.08
CA VAL A 306 4.31 -0.24 -14.38
C VAL A 306 5.40 0.82 -14.26
N GLY A 307 5.93 1.00 -13.05
CA GLY A 307 6.84 2.08 -12.70
C GLY A 307 8.29 1.64 -12.48
N SER A 308 8.61 0.35 -12.33
CA SER A 308 9.98 -0.08 -12.03
C SER A 308 10.63 -1.00 -13.09
N TRP A 309 9.90 -1.31 -14.17
CA TRP A 309 10.42 -2.12 -15.29
C TRP A 309 11.48 -1.38 -16.13
N SER A 310 12.43 -2.16 -16.67
CA SER A 310 13.48 -1.67 -17.57
C SER A 310 13.23 -2.03 -19.04
N HIS A 311 13.00 -3.32 -19.31
CA HIS A 311 12.88 -3.85 -20.68
C HIS A 311 11.64 -4.71 -20.92
N ASP A 312 11.19 -5.45 -19.91
CA ASP A 312 10.12 -6.44 -20.05
C ASP A 312 8.84 -6.00 -19.35
N LEU A 313 7.73 -6.11 -20.07
CA LEU A 313 6.37 -6.02 -19.54
C LEU A 313 5.61 -7.31 -19.85
N TRP A 314 4.66 -7.66 -18.98
CA TRP A 314 3.88 -8.88 -19.09
C TRP A 314 2.39 -8.57 -19.19
N MET A 315 1.77 -9.12 -20.23
CA MET A 315 0.34 -9.14 -20.42
C MET A 315 -0.23 -10.42 -19.81
N HIS A 316 -0.85 -10.30 -18.64
CA HIS A 316 -1.53 -11.41 -17.96
C HIS A 316 -2.97 -11.52 -18.44
N VAL A 317 -3.37 -12.72 -18.86
CA VAL A 317 -4.70 -13.00 -19.40
C VAL A 317 -5.31 -14.27 -18.82
N SER A 318 -6.64 -14.25 -18.67
CA SER A 318 -7.43 -15.40 -18.23
C SER A 318 -7.96 -16.26 -19.37
N LYS A 319 -8.13 -15.66 -20.56
CA LYS A 319 -8.52 -16.37 -21.78
C LYS A 319 -7.28 -16.90 -22.49
N PRO A 320 -7.37 -18.04 -23.20
CA PRO A 320 -6.25 -18.62 -23.92
C PRO A 320 -5.72 -17.63 -24.98
N PRO A 321 -4.39 -17.56 -25.23
CA PRO A 321 -3.80 -16.74 -26.29
C PRO A 321 -4.33 -17.05 -27.69
N GLU A 322 -4.86 -18.26 -27.90
CA GLU A 322 -5.49 -18.68 -29.16
C GLU A 322 -6.86 -18.03 -29.38
N ASN A 323 -7.44 -17.41 -28.34
CA ASN A 323 -8.66 -16.65 -28.49
C ASN A 323 -8.42 -15.47 -29.46
N PRO A 324 -9.25 -15.31 -30.52
CA PRO A 324 -9.01 -14.29 -31.56
C PRO A 324 -8.83 -12.87 -31.01
N TYR A 325 -9.60 -12.49 -29.98
CA TYR A 325 -9.52 -11.17 -29.37
C TYR A 325 -8.19 -10.96 -28.64
N ILE A 326 -7.77 -11.94 -27.82
CA ILE A 326 -6.50 -11.86 -27.10
C ILE A 326 -5.32 -11.89 -28.07
N LYS A 327 -5.41 -12.73 -29.10
CA LYS A 327 -4.39 -12.81 -30.14
C LYS A 327 -4.21 -11.47 -30.84
N GLN A 328 -5.31 -10.85 -31.27
CA GLN A 328 -5.29 -9.55 -31.92
C GLN A 328 -4.69 -8.47 -31.01
N ILE A 329 -5.16 -8.38 -29.77
CA ILE A 329 -4.62 -7.42 -28.79
C ILE A 329 -3.12 -7.65 -28.61
N PHE A 330 -2.68 -8.90 -28.44
CA PHE A 330 -1.25 -9.19 -28.27
C PHE A 330 -0.41 -8.84 -29.50
N GLU A 331 -0.92 -9.09 -30.71
CA GLU A 331 -0.27 -8.70 -31.96
C GLU A 331 -0.11 -7.18 -32.04
N ASP A 332 -1.17 -6.43 -31.72
CA ASP A 332 -1.12 -4.95 -31.67
C ASP A 332 -0.10 -4.46 -30.63
N PHE A 333 -0.07 -5.06 -29.44
CA PHE A 333 0.94 -4.78 -28.41
C PHE A 333 2.35 -5.08 -28.91
N SER A 334 2.56 -6.23 -29.56
CA SER A 334 3.87 -6.67 -30.03
C SER A 334 4.43 -5.78 -31.12
N ASP A 335 3.58 -5.28 -32.02
CA ASP A 335 4.00 -4.41 -33.11
C ASP A 335 4.44 -3.04 -32.58
N VAL A 336 3.65 -2.42 -31.71
CA VAL A 336 4.00 -1.13 -31.09
C VAL A 336 5.22 -1.29 -30.16
N SER A 337 5.27 -2.36 -29.37
CA SER A 337 6.38 -2.55 -28.43
C SER A 337 7.71 -2.74 -29.16
N LYS A 338 7.75 -3.46 -30.29
CA LYS A 338 8.95 -3.61 -31.12
C LYS A 338 9.44 -2.28 -31.67
N GLU A 339 8.54 -1.41 -32.13
CA GLU A 339 8.89 -0.06 -32.59
C GLU A 339 9.50 0.79 -31.46
N MET A 340 9.02 0.61 -30.23
CA MET A 340 9.49 1.31 -29.04
C MET A 340 10.71 0.65 -28.36
N GLY A 341 11.19 -0.49 -28.87
CA GLY A 341 12.27 -1.26 -28.24
C GLY A 341 11.90 -1.83 -26.87
N ILE A 342 10.63 -2.21 -26.68
CA ILE A 342 10.07 -2.81 -25.46
C ILE A 342 9.73 -4.27 -25.74
N SER A 343 10.11 -5.15 -24.81
CA SER A 343 9.72 -6.56 -24.81
C SER A 343 8.39 -6.70 -24.07
N VAL A 344 7.35 -7.19 -24.76
CA VAL A 344 6.04 -7.50 -24.15
C VAL A 344 5.78 -8.99 -24.29
N GLY A 345 5.77 -9.70 -23.16
CA GLY A 345 5.43 -11.12 -23.10
C GLY A 345 3.95 -11.34 -22.73
N ILE A 346 3.42 -12.51 -23.07
CA ILE A 346 2.07 -12.93 -22.67
C ILE A 346 2.14 -14.06 -21.65
N LYS A 347 1.34 -13.96 -20.58
CA LYS A 347 1.19 -14.98 -19.53
C LYS A 347 -0.28 -15.36 -19.44
N HIS A 348 -0.58 -16.63 -19.71
CA HIS A 348 -1.94 -17.15 -19.61
C HIS A 348 -2.12 -17.99 -18.36
N LYS A 349 -3.16 -17.69 -17.59
CA LYS A 349 -3.60 -18.49 -16.46
C LYS A 349 -5.12 -18.62 -16.48
N LYS A 350 -5.62 -19.84 -16.70
CA LYS A 350 -7.06 -20.11 -16.60
C LYS A 350 -7.52 -19.87 -15.16
N ILE A 351 -8.55 -19.04 -15.00
CA ILE A 351 -9.10 -18.75 -13.67
C ILE A 351 -9.94 -19.91 -13.15
N ASN A 352 -9.83 -20.16 -11.84
CA ASN A 352 -10.76 -21.01 -11.12
C ASN A 352 -11.82 -20.14 -10.43
N VAL A 353 -13.03 -20.12 -10.99
CA VAL A 353 -14.15 -19.29 -10.49
C VAL A 353 -14.55 -19.67 -9.05
N SER A 354 -14.30 -20.91 -8.62
CA SER A 354 -14.58 -21.33 -7.24
C SER A 354 -13.56 -20.83 -6.22
N ASN A 355 -12.38 -20.40 -6.67
CA ASN A 355 -11.37 -19.84 -5.78
C ASN A 355 -11.81 -18.43 -5.38
N SER A 356 -11.82 -18.13 -4.07
CA SER A 356 -12.14 -16.79 -3.58
C SER A 356 -11.00 -15.80 -3.84
N ARG A 357 -9.76 -16.29 -3.93
CA ARG A 357 -8.58 -15.47 -4.22
C ARG A 357 -8.61 -14.94 -5.64
N VAL A 358 -8.30 -13.66 -5.79
CA VAL A 358 -8.05 -13.01 -7.07
C VAL A 358 -6.68 -12.35 -7.02
N ALA A 359 -5.74 -12.84 -7.84
CA ALA A 359 -4.37 -12.32 -7.86
C ALA A 359 -4.20 -11.13 -8.81
N TRP A 360 -5.05 -11.04 -9.84
CA TRP A 360 -5.02 -9.96 -10.82
C TRP A 360 -6.40 -9.37 -11.05
N GLU A 361 -6.45 -8.06 -11.28
CA GLU A 361 -7.71 -7.32 -11.48
C GLU A 361 -8.54 -7.87 -12.64
N HIS A 362 -7.90 -8.26 -13.75
CA HIS A 362 -8.57 -8.80 -14.94
C HIS A 362 -9.33 -10.12 -14.68
N GLU A 363 -9.01 -10.85 -13.61
CA GLU A 363 -9.74 -12.06 -13.23
C GLU A 363 -11.15 -11.71 -12.75
N GLN A 364 -11.39 -10.53 -12.14
CA GLN A 364 -12.74 -10.07 -11.81
C GLN A 364 -13.57 -9.88 -13.07
N PHE A 365 -13.04 -9.20 -14.09
CA PHE A 365 -13.70 -9.05 -15.40
C PHE A 365 -14.07 -10.40 -16.01
N SER A 366 -13.15 -11.37 -15.91
CA SER A 366 -13.38 -12.72 -16.42
C SER A 366 -14.53 -13.43 -15.68
N ARG A 367 -14.71 -13.21 -14.37
CA ARG A 367 -15.88 -13.70 -13.60
C ARG A 367 -17.19 -13.06 -14.09
N PHE A 368 -17.16 -11.82 -14.57
CA PHE A 368 -18.29 -11.13 -15.20
C PHE A 368 -18.39 -11.33 -16.72
N ARG A 369 -17.61 -12.27 -17.29
CA ARG A 369 -17.57 -12.62 -18.72
C ARG A 369 -17.10 -11.49 -19.65
N VAL A 370 -16.41 -10.49 -19.11
CA VAL A 370 -15.77 -9.41 -19.88
C VAL A 370 -14.34 -9.82 -20.22
N THR A 371 -13.90 -9.59 -21.46
CA THR A 371 -12.50 -9.84 -21.86
C THR A 371 -11.60 -8.81 -21.17
N ALA A 372 -10.52 -9.26 -20.53
CA ALA A 372 -9.59 -8.33 -19.88
C ALA A 372 -8.18 -8.90 -19.80
N LEU A 373 -7.23 -7.98 -19.62
CA LEU A 373 -5.82 -8.26 -19.37
C LEU A 373 -5.28 -7.37 -18.26
N THR A 374 -4.23 -7.81 -17.57
CA THR A 374 -3.42 -6.95 -16.70
C THR A 374 -2.05 -6.76 -17.31
N LEU A 375 -1.64 -5.50 -17.51
CA LEU A 375 -0.30 -5.13 -17.91
C LEU A 375 0.52 -4.81 -16.65
N SER A 376 1.62 -5.54 -16.46
CA SER A 376 2.45 -5.41 -15.26
C SER A 376 3.90 -5.80 -15.54
N GLU A 377 4.83 -5.24 -14.77
CA GLU A 377 6.22 -5.70 -14.74
C GLU A 377 6.40 -7.07 -14.09
N LEU A 378 5.47 -7.47 -13.21
CA LEU A 378 5.60 -8.72 -12.47
C LEU A 378 5.35 -9.89 -13.42
N SER A 379 6.36 -10.73 -13.59
CA SER A 379 6.27 -11.90 -14.48
C SER A 379 5.36 -13.01 -13.93
N THR A 380 5.12 -13.00 -12.62
CA THR A 380 4.28 -13.96 -11.89
C THR A 380 3.25 -13.23 -11.04
N PRO A 381 2.05 -13.81 -10.83
CA PRO A 381 1.09 -13.24 -9.91
C PRO A 381 1.68 -13.15 -8.49
N PRO A 382 1.46 -12.03 -7.76
CA PRO A 382 1.91 -11.92 -6.37
C PRO A 382 1.16 -12.89 -5.46
N GLU A 383 1.79 -13.30 -4.35
CA GLU A 383 1.12 -14.06 -3.28
C GLU A 383 0.21 -13.16 -2.43
N PHE A 384 -0.39 -13.68 -1.36
CA PHE A 384 -1.39 -12.94 -0.58
C PHE A 384 -0.77 -11.69 0.04
N LEU A 385 -1.35 -10.53 -0.22
CA LEU A 385 -0.90 -9.25 0.34
C LEU A 385 0.58 -8.94 0.05
N GLU A 386 1.12 -9.51 -1.03
CA GLU A 386 2.42 -9.15 -1.59
C GLU A 386 2.22 -8.12 -2.69
N SER A 387 3.19 -7.20 -2.85
CA SER A 387 3.14 -6.13 -3.85
C SER A 387 1.84 -5.32 -3.80
N THR A 388 1.38 -5.01 -2.59
CA THR A 388 0.21 -4.16 -2.32
C THR A 388 0.59 -2.81 -1.73
N GLY A 389 1.83 -2.36 -1.90
CA GLY A 389 2.32 -1.10 -1.34
C GLY A 389 2.84 -1.22 0.09
N GLY A 390 3.68 -2.22 0.31
CA GLY A 390 4.40 -2.40 1.57
C GLY A 390 5.39 -1.27 1.87
N LEU A 391 6.04 -1.32 3.03
CA LEU A 391 6.93 -0.27 3.54
C LEU A 391 8.12 0.01 2.63
N TYR A 392 8.51 -0.96 1.81
CA TYR A 392 9.60 -0.85 0.85
C TYR A 392 9.20 -0.18 -0.48
N ASP A 393 7.91 0.08 -0.71
CA ASP A 393 7.37 0.64 -1.95
C ASP A 393 7.21 2.16 -1.88
N THR A 394 8.36 2.85 -1.88
CA THR A 394 8.49 4.30 -1.72
C THR A 394 8.69 5.02 -3.05
N ARG A 395 8.83 6.36 -3.05
CA ARG A 395 8.99 7.14 -4.29
C ARG A 395 10.15 6.65 -5.15
N GLU A 396 11.20 6.16 -4.54
CA GLU A 396 12.43 5.67 -5.18
C GLU A 396 12.23 4.32 -5.89
N SER A 397 11.11 3.61 -5.66
CA SER A 397 10.78 2.39 -6.39
C SER A 397 10.31 2.66 -7.82
N VAL A 398 9.89 3.90 -8.13
CA VAL A 398 9.28 4.26 -9.41
C VAL A 398 10.15 5.19 -10.23
N ASP A 399 10.36 4.82 -11.49
CA ASP A 399 10.91 5.67 -12.52
C ASP A 399 9.81 6.34 -13.35
N VAL A 400 9.97 7.65 -13.58
CA VAL A 400 9.03 8.45 -14.40
C VAL A 400 9.08 8.00 -15.86
N GLU A 401 10.27 7.63 -16.35
CA GLU A 401 10.47 7.17 -17.73
C GLU A 401 9.68 5.87 -17.98
N SER A 402 9.72 4.91 -17.05
CA SER A 402 8.99 3.65 -17.16
C SER A 402 7.48 3.87 -17.25
N VAL A 403 6.92 4.75 -16.42
CA VAL A 403 5.49 5.12 -16.50
C VAL A 403 5.17 5.82 -17.82
N MET A 404 6.02 6.76 -18.27
CA MET A 404 5.85 7.42 -19.57
C MET A 404 5.83 6.44 -20.73
N ARG A 405 6.78 5.50 -20.75
CA ARG A 405 6.88 4.45 -21.79
C ARG A 405 5.65 3.53 -21.76
N THR A 406 5.12 3.19 -20.59
CA THR A 406 3.87 2.42 -20.49
C THR A 406 2.67 3.20 -21.02
N VAL A 407 2.51 4.47 -20.63
CA VAL A 407 1.44 5.35 -21.13
C VAL A 407 1.52 5.44 -22.65
N LYS A 408 2.73 5.65 -23.18
CA LYS A 408 2.98 5.72 -24.63
C LYS A 408 2.57 4.45 -25.34
N LEU A 409 3.05 3.30 -24.85
CA LEU A 409 2.72 1.98 -25.40
C LEU A 409 1.20 1.76 -25.45
N VAL A 410 0.53 1.88 -24.31
CA VAL A 410 -0.93 1.65 -24.21
C VAL A 410 -1.70 2.62 -25.10
N SER A 411 -1.31 3.89 -25.13
CA SER A 411 -2.04 4.91 -25.88
C SER A 411 -1.88 4.77 -27.38
N GLU A 412 -0.67 4.46 -27.87
CA GLU A 412 -0.44 4.18 -29.30
C GLU A 412 -1.25 2.97 -29.76
N ILE A 413 -1.30 1.90 -28.96
CA ILE A 413 -2.10 0.69 -29.27
C ILE A 413 -3.59 1.06 -29.38
N LEU A 414 -4.10 1.77 -28.37
CA LEU A 414 -5.49 2.22 -28.36
C LEU A 414 -5.80 3.10 -29.58
N ALA A 415 -4.95 4.07 -29.91
CA ALA A 415 -5.16 4.91 -31.08
C ALA A 415 -5.12 4.11 -32.39
N ARG A 416 -4.14 3.20 -32.55
CA ARG A 416 -4.06 2.33 -33.74
C ARG A 416 -5.33 1.50 -33.91
N GLN A 417 -5.86 0.94 -32.83
CA GLN A 417 -7.11 0.20 -32.86
C GLN A 417 -8.33 1.09 -33.17
N ILE A 418 -8.47 2.21 -32.47
CA ILE A 418 -9.61 3.12 -32.60
C ILE A 418 -9.76 3.68 -34.02
N TYR A 419 -8.63 4.02 -34.65
CA TYR A 419 -8.62 4.64 -35.99
C TYR A 419 -8.25 3.66 -37.11
N GLY A 420 -8.07 2.37 -36.81
CA GLY A 420 -7.70 1.35 -37.79
C GLY A 420 -6.37 1.63 -38.50
N LEU A 421 -5.42 2.23 -37.79
CA LEU A 421 -4.13 2.63 -38.35
C LEU A 421 -3.26 1.37 -38.53
N ARG A 422 -2.92 1.06 -39.78
CA ARG A 422 -2.07 -0.08 -40.14
C ARG A 422 -0.75 0.44 -40.71
N GLY A 423 0.36 -0.13 -40.24
CA GLY A 423 1.70 0.22 -40.70
C GLY A 423 2.66 0.45 -39.55
N ARG A 424 3.92 0.72 -39.90
CA ARG A 424 5.00 1.05 -38.96
C ARG A 424 5.25 2.56 -38.93
N ASN A 425 5.88 3.06 -37.87
CA ASN A 425 6.25 4.47 -37.70
C ASN A 425 5.03 5.41 -37.64
N ILE A 426 3.93 4.92 -37.08
CA ILE A 426 2.77 5.75 -36.77
C ILE A 426 2.90 6.16 -35.32
N ASP A 427 3.08 7.46 -35.13
CA ASP A 427 3.32 8.09 -33.83
C ASP A 427 2.22 9.13 -33.57
N VAL A 428 1.12 8.71 -32.94
CA VAL A 428 -0.05 9.58 -32.70
C VAL A 428 0.23 10.57 -31.58
N PHE A 429 0.95 10.13 -30.54
CA PHE A 429 1.25 10.90 -29.33
C PHE A 429 2.70 11.41 -29.34
N ALA A 430 3.21 11.85 -30.49
CA ALA A 430 4.62 12.25 -30.66
C ALA A 430 5.06 13.30 -29.64
N ASP A 431 6.32 13.24 -29.19
CA ASP A 431 6.86 14.07 -28.10
C ASP A 431 6.83 15.58 -28.39
N ASN A 432 6.88 15.95 -29.67
CA ASN A 432 6.83 17.33 -30.14
C ASN A 432 5.41 17.79 -30.55
N SER A 433 4.38 16.99 -30.26
CA SER A 433 3.01 17.28 -30.65
C SER A 433 2.21 17.88 -29.50
N SER A 434 1.02 18.41 -29.83
CA SER A 434 0.06 18.78 -28.79
C SER A 434 -0.33 17.56 -27.95
N LEU A 435 -0.34 16.34 -28.48
CA LEU A 435 -0.74 15.14 -27.74
C LEU A 435 0.39 14.49 -26.95
N ALA A 436 1.53 15.17 -26.80
CA ALA A 436 2.67 14.66 -26.05
C ALA A 436 2.31 14.32 -24.60
N ILE A 437 2.93 13.23 -24.13
CA ILE A 437 2.88 12.78 -22.75
C ILE A 437 3.65 13.79 -21.89
N SER A 438 3.12 14.12 -20.71
CA SER A 438 3.70 15.13 -19.83
C SER A 438 4.51 14.48 -18.70
N PRO A 439 5.86 14.59 -18.71
CA PRO A 439 6.69 14.11 -17.61
C PRO A 439 6.37 14.81 -16.29
N HIS A 440 6.04 16.11 -16.36
CA HIS A 440 5.68 16.91 -15.19
C HIS A 440 4.38 16.44 -14.55
N TYR A 441 3.37 16.13 -15.37
CA TYR A 441 2.10 15.60 -14.89
C TYR A 441 2.29 14.27 -14.15
N ILE A 442 2.99 13.33 -14.79
CA ILE A 442 3.29 12.02 -14.21
C ILE A 442 4.07 12.18 -12.91
N ARG A 443 5.13 12.99 -12.90
CA ARG A 443 5.93 13.24 -11.69
C ARG A 443 5.10 13.82 -10.54
N SER A 444 4.24 14.80 -10.82
CA SER A 444 3.41 15.46 -9.80
C SER A 444 2.44 14.48 -9.14
N TRP A 445 1.80 13.63 -9.96
CA TRP A 445 0.90 12.60 -9.44
C TRP A 445 1.66 11.49 -8.71
N LEU A 446 2.81 11.02 -9.23
CA LEU A 446 3.65 10.07 -8.51
C LEU A 446 4.07 10.61 -7.14
N ASP A 447 4.48 11.88 -7.07
CA ASP A 447 4.89 12.50 -5.80
C ASP A 447 3.71 12.59 -4.79
N LEU A 448 2.49 12.85 -5.26
CA LEU A 448 1.29 12.81 -4.42
C LEU A 448 0.99 11.38 -3.94
N PHE A 449 1.04 10.40 -4.84
CA PHE A 449 0.82 8.99 -4.52
C PHE A 449 1.87 8.47 -3.53
N SER A 450 3.14 8.84 -3.68
CA SER A 450 4.23 8.42 -2.79
C SER A 450 4.22 9.06 -1.40
N ARG A 451 3.33 10.03 -1.14
CA ARG A 451 3.19 10.71 0.16
C ARG A 451 1.85 10.43 0.85
N THR A 452 0.96 9.72 0.18
CA THR A 452 -0.40 9.50 0.66
C THR A 452 -0.59 8.01 0.94
N PRO A 453 -0.68 7.59 2.23
CA PRO A 453 -1.06 6.23 2.58
C PRO A 453 -2.53 5.97 2.24
N ARG A 454 -2.83 4.81 1.63
CA ARG A 454 -4.14 4.54 1.00
C ARG A 454 -4.74 3.19 1.37
N VAL A 455 -4.64 2.80 2.64
CA VAL A 455 -5.22 1.55 3.10
C VAL A 455 -6.73 1.73 3.28
N ALA A 456 -7.51 1.20 2.34
CA ALA A 456 -8.95 1.49 2.17
C ALA A 456 -9.79 1.52 3.47
N PRO A 457 -9.66 0.54 4.40
CA PRO A 457 -10.40 0.55 5.66
C PRO A 457 -10.23 1.79 6.53
N PHE A 458 -9.13 2.53 6.34
CA PHE A 458 -8.80 3.73 7.09
C PHE A 458 -9.03 5.03 6.29
N LEU A 459 -9.50 4.92 5.05
CA LEU A 459 -9.89 6.06 4.22
C LEU A 459 -11.36 6.43 4.48
N GLN A 460 -11.62 7.71 4.64
CA GLN A 460 -12.98 8.23 4.76
C GLN A 460 -13.61 8.40 3.37
N LYS A 461 -14.94 8.39 3.29
CA LYS A 461 -15.67 8.54 2.00
C LYS A 461 -15.34 9.86 1.27
N ASN A 462 -15.06 10.90 2.04
CA ASN A 462 -14.71 12.25 1.60
C ASN A 462 -13.22 12.54 1.77
N ASP A 463 -12.37 11.50 1.79
CA ASP A 463 -10.93 11.67 1.91
C ASP A 463 -10.42 12.63 0.82
N PRO A 464 -9.58 13.63 1.17
CA PRO A 464 -9.07 14.61 0.22
C PRO A 464 -8.40 13.98 -1.00
N PHE A 465 -7.77 12.81 -0.85
CA PHE A 465 -7.14 12.10 -1.96
C PHE A 465 -8.18 11.58 -2.96
N ILE A 466 -9.26 10.97 -2.49
CA ILE A 466 -10.37 10.49 -3.34
C ILE A 466 -11.02 11.68 -4.05
N VAL A 467 -11.21 12.80 -3.35
CA VAL A 467 -11.74 14.04 -3.94
C VAL A 467 -10.80 14.58 -5.02
N ALA A 468 -9.48 14.54 -4.80
CA ALA A 468 -8.49 14.97 -5.79
C ALA A 468 -8.53 14.08 -7.04
N LEU A 469 -8.57 12.76 -6.89
CA LEU A 469 -8.68 11.82 -8.02
C LEU A 469 -9.97 12.03 -8.82
N LYS A 470 -11.11 12.20 -8.12
CA LYS A 470 -12.39 12.50 -8.77
C LYS A 470 -12.31 13.81 -9.56
N LYS A 471 -11.75 14.86 -8.95
CA LYS A 471 -11.61 16.16 -9.60
C LYS A 471 -10.74 16.05 -10.86
N GLU A 472 -9.58 15.42 -10.74
CA GLU A 472 -8.67 15.21 -11.86
C GLU A 472 -9.35 14.48 -13.02
N LEU A 473 -10.02 13.36 -12.72
CA LEU A 473 -10.71 12.60 -13.76
C LEU A 473 -11.84 13.41 -14.41
N SER A 474 -12.50 14.30 -13.66
CA SER A 474 -13.57 15.18 -14.18
C SER A 474 -13.07 16.31 -15.06
N GLU A 475 -11.80 16.69 -14.97
CA GLU A 475 -11.20 17.66 -15.89
C GLU A 475 -10.95 17.04 -17.28
N HIS A 476 -10.75 15.72 -17.33
CA HIS A 476 -10.42 15.00 -18.57
C HIS A 476 -11.55 14.14 -19.13
N THR A 477 -12.59 13.85 -18.36
CA THR A 477 -13.68 12.95 -18.78
C THR A 477 -15.07 13.52 -18.46
N THR A 478 -16.10 12.89 -19.01
CA THR A 478 -17.51 13.21 -18.78
C THR A 478 -18.18 12.17 -17.88
N ASP A 479 -19.33 12.51 -17.28
CA ASP A 479 -20.13 11.61 -16.43
C ASP A 479 -19.34 10.95 -15.28
N VAL A 480 -18.49 11.74 -14.62
CA VAL A 480 -17.68 11.24 -13.49
C VAL A 480 -18.56 10.88 -12.31
N HIS A 481 -18.49 9.62 -11.90
CA HIS A 481 -19.28 9.06 -10.83
C HIS A 481 -18.39 8.39 -9.78
N VAL A 482 -18.75 8.54 -8.50
CA VAL A 482 -18.09 7.86 -7.39
C VAL A 482 -19.09 6.89 -6.75
N GLN A 483 -18.80 5.61 -6.87
CA GLN A 483 -19.54 4.54 -6.22
C GLN A 483 -18.90 4.24 -4.87
N ASN A 484 -19.67 4.43 -3.79
CA ASN A 484 -19.26 4.09 -2.44
C ASN A 484 -19.96 2.81 -2.01
N ASP A 485 -19.19 1.83 -1.57
CA ASP A 485 -19.68 0.55 -1.08
C ASP A 485 -18.95 0.13 0.19
N VAL A 486 -19.55 -0.77 0.98
CA VAL A 486 -18.85 -1.38 2.11
C VAL A 486 -17.81 -2.37 1.60
N LEU A 487 -16.63 -2.46 2.20
CA LEU A 487 -15.69 -3.54 1.94
C LEU A 487 -16.28 -4.82 2.53
N ASP A 488 -16.73 -5.71 1.66
CA ASP A 488 -17.25 -7.01 2.05
C ASP A 488 -16.14 -8.06 2.01
N GLY A 489 -16.20 -9.05 2.90
CA GLY A 489 -15.36 -10.23 2.80
C GLY A 489 -14.91 -10.76 4.14
N MET A 490 -13.78 -11.46 4.11
CA MET A 490 -13.22 -12.18 5.26
C MET A 490 -12.42 -11.28 6.20
N PHE A 491 -12.16 -10.02 5.80
CA PHE A 491 -11.33 -9.12 6.57
C PHE A 491 -12.13 -8.38 7.64
N THR A 492 -11.58 -8.32 8.86
CA THR A 492 -12.00 -7.40 9.91
C THR A 492 -10.82 -6.54 10.30
N PHE A 493 -10.97 -5.22 10.34
CA PHE A 493 -9.90 -4.28 10.67
C PHE A 493 -10.11 -3.61 12.02
N TYR A 494 -9.02 -3.13 12.60
CA TYR A 494 -9.01 -2.40 13.86
C TYR A 494 -8.30 -1.06 13.67
N ASP A 495 -8.73 -0.04 14.41
CA ASP A 495 -8.19 1.32 14.32
C ASP A 495 -6.80 1.47 15.01
N ALA A 496 -6.40 2.72 15.29
CA ALA A 496 -5.13 3.10 15.90
C ALA A 496 -3.88 2.74 15.07
N THR A 497 -3.73 3.36 13.90
CA THR A 497 -2.60 3.14 12.97
C THR A 497 -1.35 3.98 13.29
N LYS A 498 -1.51 5.06 14.08
CA LYS A 498 -0.45 5.98 14.51
C LYS A 498 -0.54 6.21 16.01
N SER A 499 0.59 6.45 16.66
CA SER A 499 0.63 6.88 18.06
C SER A 499 1.87 7.74 18.33
N THR A 500 1.99 8.22 19.56
CA THR A 500 3.17 8.94 20.05
C THR A 500 3.88 8.07 21.08
N LEU A 501 5.16 7.81 20.85
CA LEU A 501 6.05 7.16 21.79
C LEU A 501 6.67 8.22 22.70
N ASN A 502 6.40 8.11 24.00
CA ASN A 502 7.03 8.90 25.04
C ASN A 502 8.20 8.11 25.63
N VAL A 503 9.37 8.73 25.66
CA VAL A 503 10.59 8.15 26.23
C VAL A 503 10.86 8.83 27.57
N TYR A 504 10.88 8.06 28.65
CA TYR A 504 11.21 8.56 29.98
C TYR A 504 12.56 8.01 30.41
N GLN A 505 13.43 8.89 30.88
CA GLN A 505 14.65 8.47 31.54
C GLN A 505 14.32 8.16 33.00
N VAL A 506 14.63 6.95 33.44
CA VAL A 506 14.46 6.51 34.81
C VAL A 506 15.75 6.86 35.55
N SER A 507 15.70 7.94 36.34
CA SER A 507 16.76 8.32 37.27
C SER A 507 16.80 7.36 38.46
N VAL A 508 18.02 6.99 38.85
CA VAL A 508 18.34 6.18 40.04
C VAL A 508 18.22 7.01 41.30
#